data_AF-A0A7Y8NWX6-F1
#
_entry.id   AF-A0A7Y8NWX6-F1
#
_cell.length_a   1.000
_cell.length_b   1.000
_cell.length_c   1.000
_cell.angle_alpha   90.00
_cell.angle_beta   90.00
_cell.angle_gamma   90.00
#
_symmetry.space_group_name_H-M   'P 1'
#
loop_
_entity.id
_entity.type
_entity.pdbx_description
1 polymer ?
#
loop_
_entity_poly.entity_id
_entity_poly.type
_entity_poly.pdbx_seq_one_letter_code
_entity_poly.pdbx_strand_id
1 'polypeptide(L)'
;MADDKKEKWTNYLAITTVLIAVCATLSTFKGGGYSTKSLMNQSLASDQWAYYQSKGIKSYVFEAQLDNITFQKSILDQSGKGKIVQNQYQGQIDLLNKKITKYNDEKKEIKKKAENFEKVRDDCKVHSSAFGIAVIFLQVSILLSSISALTKRKYIWIISLFVGAAGIVYFFDGFFLFF
;
A
#
# COMPACT_ATOMS: atom_id res chain seq x y z
N MET A 1 -57.16 19.96 -11.94
CA MET A 1 -55.90 19.36 -11.46
C MET A 1 -56.17 17.93 -11.06
N ALA A 2 -55.77 16.96 -11.87
CA ALA A 2 -55.86 15.57 -11.49
C ALA A 2 -54.67 15.26 -10.58
N ASP A 3 -54.96 14.95 -9.31
CA ASP A 3 -54.00 14.37 -8.38
C ASP A 3 -53.52 13.03 -8.96
N ASP A 4 -52.34 13.07 -9.58
CA ASP A 4 -51.54 11.88 -9.87
C ASP A 4 -51.31 11.17 -8.53
N LYS A 5 -52.08 10.11 -8.27
CA LYS A 5 -51.72 9.09 -7.27
C LYS A 5 -50.38 8.50 -7.73
N LYS A 6 -49.26 9.18 -7.42
CA LYS A 6 -47.92 8.61 -7.53
C LYS A 6 -48.00 7.25 -6.87
N GLU A 7 -47.90 6.20 -7.69
CA GLU A 7 -47.98 4.84 -7.19
C GLU A 7 -46.98 4.71 -6.04
N LYS A 8 -47.43 4.24 -4.87
CA LYS A 8 -46.61 4.17 -3.64
C LYS A 8 -45.24 3.54 -3.88
N TRP A 9 -45.16 2.65 -4.86
CA TRP A 9 -43.94 2.02 -5.36
C TRP A 9 -42.86 3.00 -5.88
N THR A 10 -43.25 4.09 -6.55
CA THR A 10 -42.30 5.10 -7.04
C THR A 10 -41.62 5.87 -5.89
N ASN A 11 -42.33 6.10 -4.78
CA ASN A 11 -41.74 6.68 -3.57
C ASN A 11 -40.72 5.72 -2.93
N TYR A 12 -41.04 4.41 -2.87
CA TYR A 12 -40.08 3.41 -2.39
C TYR A 12 -38.85 3.30 -3.30
N LEU A 13 -39.02 3.40 -4.61
CA LEU A 13 -37.91 3.45 -5.58
C LEU A 13 -36.99 4.64 -5.29
N ALA A 14 -37.56 5.83 -5.10
CA ALA A 14 -36.76 7.03 -4.80
C ALA A 14 -35.95 6.87 -3.50
N ILE A 15 -36.59 6.42 -2.41
CA ILE A 15 -35.92 6.24 -1.11
C ILE A 15 -34.81 5.18 -1.20
N THR A 16 -35.08 4.03 -1.82
CA THR A 16 -34.07 2.95 -1.97
C THR A 16 -32.88 3.40 -2.80
N THR A 17 -33.12 4.15 -3.88
CA THR A 17 -32.04 4.70 -4.73
C THR A 17 -31.17 5.70 -3.98
N VAL A 18 -31.78 6.58 -3.16
CA VAL A 18 -31.04 7.55 -2.34
C VAL A 18 -30.17 6.82 -1.30
N LEU A 19 -30.69 5.79 -0.64
CA LEU A 19 -29.91 5.00 0.32
C LEU A 19 -28.72 4.31 -0.35
N ILE A 20 -28.93 3.67 -1.51
CA ILE A 20 -27.86 3.04 -2.28
C ILE A 20 -26.82 4.06 -2.74
N ALA A 21 -27.26 5.26 -3.15
CA ALA A 21 -26.37 6.35 -3.54
C ALA A 21 -25.50 6.85 -2.37
N VAL A 22 -26.07 6.99 -1.17
CA VAL A 22 -25.29 7.34 0.03
C VAL A 22 -24.27 6.25 0.36
N CYS A 23 -24.64 4.97 0.26
CA CYS A 23 -23.67 3.88 0.42
C CYS A 23 -22.57 3.95 -0.64
N ALA A 24 -22.92 4.21 -1.91
CA ALA A 24 -21.95 4.30 -3.01
C ALA A 24 -20.94 5.43 -2.82
N THR A 25 -21.38 6.60 -2.35
CA THR A 25 -20.48 7.73 -2.09
C THR A 25 -19.56 7.45 -0.91
N LEU A 26 -20.06 6.83 0.16
CA LEU A 26 -19.24 6.40 1.30
C LEU A 26 -18.20 5.35 0.88
N SER A 27 -18.60 4.34 0.11
CA SER A 27 -17.68 3.33 -0.45
C SER A 27 -16.58 3.99 -1.29
N THR A 28 -16.95 4.94 -2.15
CA THR A 28 -16.00 5.66 -3.02
C THR A 28 -15.00 6.46 -2.19
N PHE A 29 -15.48 7.20 -1.18
CA PHE A 29 -14.61 8.00 -0.32
C PHE A 29 -13.65 7.13 0.49
N LYS A 30 -14.16 6.04 1.09
CA LYS A 30 -13.36 5.12 1.91
C LYS A 30 -12.36 4.33 1.07
N GLY A 31 -12.81 3.76 -0.05
CA GLY A 31 -11.96 3.06 -1.01
C GLY A 31 -10.86 3.95 -1.58
N GLY A 32 -11.21 5.19 -1.94
CA GLY A 32 -10.25 6.21 -2.37
C GLY A 32 -9.19 6.50 -1.30
N GLY A 33 -9.62 6.69 -0.05
CA GLY A 33 -8.70 6.93 1.08
C GLY A 33 -7.70 5.78 1.30
N TYR A 34 -8.15 4.52 1.23
CA TYR A 34 -7.27 3.36 1.32
C TYR A 34 -6.33 3.24 0.12
N SER A 35 -6.81 3.51 -1.09
CA SER A 35 -5.99 3.54 -2.31
C SER A 35 -4.86 4.57 -2.19
N THR A 36 -5.19 5.81 -1.78
CA THR A 36 -4.19 6.86 -1.55
C THR A 36 -3.20 6.48 -0.46
N LYS A 37 -3.67 5.90 0.65
CA LYS A 37 -2.79 5.43 1.74
C LYS A 37 -1.86 4.31 1.27
N SER A 38 -2.36 3.37 0.48
CA SER A 38 -1.55 2.32 -0.15
C SER A 38 -0.46 2.91 -1.04
N LEU A 39 -0.81 3.86 -1.92
CA LEU A 39 0.15 4.52 -2.81
C LEU A 39 1.22 5.29 -2.03
N MET A 40 0.83 6.03 -0.99
CA MET A 40 1.77 6.73 -0.11
C MET A 40 2.74 5.76 0.56
N ASN A 41 2.23 4.65 1.14
CA ASN A 41 3.09 3.65 1.78
C ASN A 41 3.99 2.91 0.77
N GLN A 42 3.51 2.67 -0.45
CA GLN A 42 4.33 2.15 -1.54
C GLN A 42 5.49 3.10 -1.88
N SER A 43 5.24 4.40 -1.93
CA SER A 43 6.28 5.42 -2.16
C SER A 43 7.30 5.41 -1.01
N LEU A 44 6.84 5.45 0.24
CA LEU A 44 7.72 5.41 1.42
C LEU A 44 8.55 4.12 1.49
N ALA A 45 7.96 2.96 1.15
CA ALA A 45 8.68 1.70 1.06
C ALA A 45 9.76 1.76 -0.03
N SER A 46 9.44 2.31 -1.19
CA SER A 46 10.39 2.51 -2.29
C SER A 46 11.56 3.41 -1.88
N ASP A 47 11.29 4.51 -1.19
CA ASP A 47 12.31 5.43 -0.69
C ASP A 47 13.24 4.72 0.31
N GLN A 48 12.69 3.89 1.20
CA GLN A 48 13.49 3.11 2.16
C GLN A 48 14.33 2.03 1.47
N TRP A 49 13.80 1.37 0.44
CA TRP A 49 14.56 0.41 -0.36
C TRP A 49 15.69 1.10 -1.15
N ALA A 50 15.45 2.29 -1.68
CA ALA A 50 16.51 3.09 -2.32
C ALA A 50 17.58 3.50 -1.30
N TYR A 51 17.19 3.89 -0.09
CA TYR A 51 18.12 4.23 0.98
C TYR A 51 18.94 3.01 1.45
N TYR A 52 18.31 1.85 1.59
CA TYR A 52 18.97 0.58 1.87
C TYR A 52 20.02 0.24 0.81
N GLN A 53 19.66 0.38 -0.47
CA GLN A 53 20.58 0.13 -1.59
C GLN A 53 21.76 1.09 -1.57
N SER A 54 21.52 2.39 -1.34
CA SER A 54 22.59 3.39 -1.21
C SER A 54 23.56 3.06 -0.07
N LYS A 55 23.04 2.64 1.09
CA LYS A 55 23.84 2.18 2.23
C LYS A 55 24.61 0.90 1.92
N GLY A 56 24.01 -0.03 1.17
CA GLY A 56 24.66 -1.23 0.66
C GLY A 56 25.89 -0.90 -0.19
N ILE A 57 25.75 0.02 -1.15
CA ILE A 57 26.85 0.48 -2.00
C ILE A 57 27.96 1.13 -1.15
N LYS A 58 27.61 1.97 -0.15
CA LYS A 58 28.59 2.56 0.76
C LYS A 58 29.35 1.51 1.58
N SER A 59 28.66 0.48 2.11
CA SER A 59 29.30 -0.64 2.81
C SER A 59 30.27 -1.38 1.90
N TYR A 60 29.83 -1.69 0.69
CA TYR A 60 30.65 -2.38 -0.31
C TYR A 60 31.91 -1.60 -0.68
N VAL A 61 31.83 -0.27 -0.79
CA VAL A 61 33.01 0.58 -1.00
C VAL A 61 33.97 0.51 0.18
N PHE A 62 33.48 0.48 1.42
CA PHE A 62 34.35 0.34 2.61
C PHE A 62 34.96 -1.06 2.72
N GLU A 63 34.22 -2.10 2.36
CA GLU A 63 34.72 -3.48 2.29
C GLU A 63 35.84 -3.59 1.24
N ALA A 64 35.64 -3.03 0.03
CA ALA A 64 36.68 -2.98 -0.99
C ALA A 64 37.93 -2.19 -0.54
N GLN A 65 37.75 -1.09 0.21
CA GLN A 65 38.88 -0.35 0.80
C GLN A 65 39.62 -1.18 1.85
N LEU A 66 38.89 -1.92 2.69
CA LEU A 66 39.47 -2.81 3.69
C LEU A 66 40.28 -3.93 3.03
N ASP A 67 39.78 -4.53 1.94
CA ASP A 67 40.49 -5.56 1.18
C ASP A 67 41.80 -5.02 0.59
N ASN A 68 41.78 -3.83 0.00
CA ASN A 68 42.97 -3.17 -0.53
C ASN A 68 44.02 -2.90 0.57
N ILE A 69 43.59 -2.38 1.73
CA ILE A 69 44.47 -2.08 2.87
C ILE A 69 45.04 -3.38 3.47
N THR A 70 44.23 -4.43 3.55
CA THR A 70 44.65 -5.75 4.05
C THR A 70 45.66 -6.41 3.11
N PHE A 71 45.42 -6.31 1.80
CA PHE A 71 46.36 -6.77 0.78
C PHE A 71 47.68 -6.00 0.85
N GLN A 72 47.63 -4.67 0.96
CA GLN A 72 48.84 -3.84 1.09
C GLN A 72 49.64 -4.19 2.36
N LYS A 73 48.95 -4.43 3.49
CA LYS A 73 49.57 -4.91 4.73
C LYS A 73 50.27 -6.26 4.50
N SER A 74 49.64 -7.22 3.81
CA SER A 74 50.23 -8.54 3.54
C SER A 74 51.52 -8.46 2.71
N ILE A 75 51.61 -7.53 1.76
CA ILE A 75 52.83 -7.26 0.97
C ILE A 75 53.92 -6.65 1.85
N LEU A 76 53.55 -5.70 2.73
CA LEU A 76 54.48 -5.03 3.63
C LEU A 76 55.08 -5.99 4.68
N ASP A 77 54.28 -6.93 5.18
CA ASP A 77 54.70 -7.96 6.13
C ASP A 77 55.76 -8.88 5.51
N GLN A 78 55.64 -9.19 4.21
CA GLN A 78 56.65 -9.96 3.46
C GLN A 78 57.92 -9.14 3.16
N SER A 79 57.82 -7.81 3.07
CA SER A 79 58.93 -6.90 2.74
C SER A 79 59.81 -6.51 3.94
N GLY A 80 59.47 -6.90 5.18
CA GLY A 80 60.31 -6.71 6.36
C GLY A 80 60.42 -5.26 6.90
N LYS A 81 59.50 -4.35 6.55
CA LYS A 81 59.49 -2.97 7.06
C LYS A 81 58.78 -2.85 8.43
N GLY A 82 59.30 -1.98 9.29
CA GLY A 82 59.14 -2.00 10.75
C GLY A 82 57.73 -1.89 11.36
N LYS A 83 57.61 -2.42 12.59
CA LYS A 83 56.40 -2.54 13.46
C LYS A 83 55.49 -1.30 13.55
N ILE A 84 56.02 -0.09 13.33
CA ILE A 84 55.24 1.16 13.40
C ILE A 84 54.23 1.25 12.24
N VAL A 85 54.63 0.83 11.04
CA VAL A 85 53.77 0.86 9.84
C VAL A 85 52.65 -0.19 9.97
N GLN A 86 52.98 -1.40 10.42
CA GLN A 86 51.99 -2.46 10.71
C GLN A 86 50.89 -2.02 11.68
N ASN A 87 51.23 -1.31 12.76
CA ASN A 87 50.27 -0.84 13.74
C ASN A 87 49.31 0.25 13.18
N GLN A 88 49.79 1.10 12.27
CA GLN A 88 48.93 2.08 11.59
C GLN A 88 47.90 1.40 10.67
N TYR A 89 48.32 0.37 9.92
CA TYR A 89 47.41 -0.44 9.10
C TYR A 89 46.36 -1.17 9.95
N GLN A 90 46.76 -1.73 11.10
CA GLN A 90 45.85 -2.42 12.01
C GLN A 90 44.77 -1.47 12.58
N GLY A 91 45.14 -0.23 12.93
CA GLY A 91 44.19 0.78 13.39
C GLY A 91 43.19 1.20 12.31
N GLN A 92 43.62 1.31 11.05
CA GLN A 92 42.71 1.61 9.93
C GLN A 92 41.74 0.47 9.65
N ILE A 93 42.19 -0.79 9.75
CA ILE A 93 41.35 -1.97 9.60
C ILE A 93 40.27 -2.03 10.68
N ASP A 94 40.60 -1.78 11.96
CA ASP A 94 39.61 -1.76 13.05
C ASP A 94 38.56 -0.65 12.87
N LEU A 95 38.99 0.54 12.44
CA LEU A 95 38.09 1.66 12.15
C LEU A 95 37.13 1.34 10.99
N LEU A 96 37.61 0.71 9.92
CA LEU A 96 36.79 0.29 8.79
C LEU A 96 35.80 -0.81 9.17
N ASN A 97 36.25 -1.83 9.92
CA ASN A 97 35.38 -2.88 10.44
C ASN A 97 34.25 -2.30 11.31
N LYS A 98 34.55 -1.39 12.23
CA LYS A 98 33.53 -0.70 13.04
C LYS A 98 32.51 0.05 12.19
N LYS A 99 32.96 0.72 11.12
CA LYS A 99 32.04 1.39 10.17
C LYS A 99 31.16 0.37 9.48
N ILE A 100 31.72 -0.70 8.91
CA ILE A 100 30.98 -1.75 8.20
C ILE A 100 29.90 -2.38 9.10
N THR A 101 30.26 -2.76 10.33
CA THR A 101 29.29 -3.31 11.31
C THR A 101 28.16 -2.32 11.58
N LYS A 102 28.48 -1.05 11.84
CA LYS A 102 27.47 0.00 12.05
C LYS A 102 26.53 0.14 10.84
N TYR A 103 27.07 0.19 9.63
CA TYR A 103 26.25 0.29 8.40
C TYR A 103 25.37 -0.93 8.18
N ASN A 104 25.85 -2.13 8.53
CA ASN A 104 25.05 -3.35 8.44
C ASN A 104 23.89 -3.39 9.45
N ASP A 105 24.09 -2.87 10.66
CA ASP A 105 23.01 -2.75 11.63
C ASP A 105 21.99 -1.68 11.24
N GLU A 106 22.44 -0.52 10.77
CA GLU A 106 21.54 0.51 10.20
C GLU A 106 20.72 -0.04 9.02
N LYS A 107 21.32 -0.86 8.16
CA LYS A 107 20.64 -1.52 7.04
C LYS A 107 19.51 -2.45 7.50
N LYS A 108 19.68 -3.19 8.60
CA LYS A 108 18.61 -4.05 9.16
C LYS A 108 17.41 -3.22 9.60
N GLU A 109 17.66 -2.09 10.28
CA GLU A 109 16.59 -1.17 10.70
C GLU A 109 15.86 -0.54 9.51
N ILE A 110 16.58 -0.13 8.46
CA ILE A 110 15.99 0.41 7.24
C ILE A 110 15.13 -0.64 6.54
N LYS A 111 15.63 -1.88 6.43
CA LYS A 111 14.89 -3.00 5.86
C LYS A 111 13.58 -3.26 6.59
N LYS A 112 13.63 -3.31 7.93
CA LYS A 112 12.44 -3.50 8.77
C LYS A 112 11.41 -2.37 8.58
N LYS A 113 11.86 -1.12 8.43
CA LYS A 113 10.98 0.01 8.12
C LYS A 113 10.34 -0.12 6.73
N ALA A 114 11.10 -0.52 5.71
CA ALA A 114 10.57 -0.76 4.37
C ALA A 114 9.48 -1.84 4.39
N GLU A 115 9.75 -2.99 5.02
CA GLU A 115 8.80 -4.10 5.16
C GLU A 115 7.53 -3.69 5.92
N ASN A 116 7.65 -2.85 6.95
CA ASN A 116 6.49 -2.33 7.66
C ASN A 116 5.60 -1.45 6.77
N PHE A 117 6.19 -0.59 5.93
CA PHE A 117 5.41 0.19 4.96
C PHE A 117 4.74 -0.71 3.92
N GLU A 118 5.40 -1.80 3.48
CA GLU A 118 4.79 -2.77 2.57
C GLU A 118 3.60 -3.51 3.19
N LYS A 119 3.68 -3.89 4.46
CA LYS A 119 2.53 -4.48 5.18
C LYS A 119 1.34 -3.53 5.20
N VAL A 120 1.56 -2.27 5.59
CA VAL A 120 0.50 -1.25 5.62
C VAL A 120 -0.06 -1.00 4.23
N ARG A 121 0.78 -0.98 3.19
CA ARG A 121 0.37 -0.89 1.80
C ARG A 121 -0.57 -2.03 1.43
N ASP A 122 -0.16 -3.27 1.71
CA ASP A 122 -0.90 -4.46 1.29
C ASP A 122 -2.23 -4.56 2.03
N ASP A 123 -2.27 -4.29 3.34
CA ASP A 123 -3.52 -4.19 4.10
C ASP A 123 -4.48 -3.16 3.49
N CYS A 124 -3.96 -1.98 3.13
CA CYS A 124 -4.77 -0.94 2.50
C CYS A 124 -5.26 -1.32 1.10
N LYS A 125 -4.49 -2.11 0.34
CA LYS A 125 -4.92 -2.59 -0.99
C LYS A 125 -6.13 -3.52 -0.89
N VAL A 126 -6.15 -4.43 0.08
CA VAL A 126 -7.26 -5.37 0.24
C VAL A 126 -8.55 -4.60 0.53
N HIS A 127 -8.54 -3.69 1.51
CA HIS A 127 -9.68 -2.83 1.79
C HIS A 127 -10.10 -2.00 0.57
N SER A 128 -9.14 -1.37 -0.13
CA SER A 128 -9.43 -0.55 -1.32
C SER A 128 -10.08 -1.37 -2.44
N SER A 129 -9.68 -2.63 -2.63
CA SER A 129 -10.22 -3.50 -3.66
C SER A 129 -11.66 -3.90 -3.36
N ALA A 130 -11.95 -4.29 -2.11
CA ALA A 130 -13.30 -4.64 -1.67
C ALA A 130 -14.28 -3.46 -1.83
N PHE A 131 -13.88 -2.25 -1.43
CA PHE A 131 -14.69 -1.04 -1.67
C PHE A 131 -14.89 -0.75 -3.15
N GLY A 132 -13.88 -1.00 -4.00
CA GLY A 132 -14.00 -0.85 -5.44
C GLY A 132 -15.09 -1.74 -6.04
N ILE A 133 -15.14 -3.02 -5.63
CA ILE A 133 -16.17 -3.98 -6.04
C ILE A 133 -17.56 -3.52 -5.56
N ALA A 134 -17.66 -3.07 -4.29
CA ALA A 134 -18.91 -2.53 -3.74
C ALA A 134 -19.42 -1.33 -4.55
N VAL A 135 -18.56 -0.38 -4.91
CA VAL A 135 -18.92 0.78 -5.73
C VAL A 135 -19.49 0.36 -7.08
N ILE A 136 -18.87 -0.63 -7.75
CA ILE A 136 -19.35 -1.10 -9.06
C ILE A 136 -20.79 -1.62 -8.94
N PHE A 137 -21.08 -2.50 -7.99
CA PHE A 137 -22.43 -3.04 -7.80
C PHE A 137 -23.45 -1.96 -7.42
N LEU A 138 -23.09 -1.05 -6.52
CA LEU A 138 -23.98 0.04 -6.10
C LEU A 138 -24.28 1.02 -7.27
N GLN A 139 -23.28 1.35 -8.09
CA GLN A 139 -23.46 2.19 -9.29
C GLN A 139 -24.37 1.51 -10.32
N VAL A 140 -24.16 0.22 -10.60
CA VAL A 140 -25.04 -0.56 -11.49
C VAL A 140 -26.47 -0.59 -10.96
N SER A 141 -26.65 -0.75 -9.65
CA SER A 141 -27.97 -0.68 -9.02
C SER A 141 -28.65 0.67 -9.21
N ILE A 142 -27.92 1.79 -9.07
CA ILE A 142 -28.46 3.14 -9.28
C ILE A 142 -28.88 3.33 -10.74
N LEU A 143 -28.06 2.87 -11.69
CA LEU A 143 -28.37 2.92 -13.12
C LEU A 143 -29.64 2.13 -13.45
N LEU A 144 -29.77 0.90 -12.94
CA LEU A 144 -30.98 0.09 -13.14
C LEU A 144 -32.22 0.73 -12.49
N SER A 145 -32.06 1.36 -11.33
CA SER A 145 -33.17 2.06 -10.66
C SER A 145 -33.64 3.27 -11.49
N SER A 146 -32.71 4.03 -12.07
CA SER A 146 -33.01 5.13 -13.00
C SER A 146 -33.78 4.65 -14.24
N ILE A 147 -33.34 3.53 -14.85
CA ILE A 147 -34.04 2.90 -15.99
C ILE A 147 -35.43 2.43 -15.59
N SER A 148 -35.59 1.86 -14.38
CA SER A 148 -36.90 1.43 -13.88
C SER A 148 -37.86 2.60 -13.70
N ALA A 149 -37.37 3.74 -13.20
CA ALA A 149 -38.17 4.96 -13.05
C ALA A 149 -38.65 5.50 -14.40
N LEU A 150 -37.78 5.52 -15.42
CA LEU A 150 -38.13 5.98 -16.78
C LEU A 150 -39.10 5.03 -17.49
N THR A 151 -38.87 3.72 -17.39
CA THR A 151 -39.68 2.72 -18.09
C THR A 151 -40.98 2.40 -17.35
N LYS A 152 -41.17 2.91 -16.12
CA LYS A 152 -42.26 2.58 -15.20
C LYS A 152 -42.49 1.06 -15.04
N ARG A 153 -41.40 0.26 -15.14
CA ARG A 153 -41.45 -1.22 -15.06
C ARG A 153 -40.94 -1.70 -13.71
N LYS A 154 -41.86 -2.24 -12.90
CA LYS A 154 -41.59 -2.76 -11.55
C LYS A 154 -40.56 -3.89 -11.50
N TYR A 155 -40.51 -4.75 -12.52
CA TYR A 155 -39.55 -5.85 -12.59
C TYR A 155 -38.09 -5.37 -12.60
N ILE A 156 -37.79 -4.27 -13.28
CA ILE A 156 -36.42 -3.72 -13.39
C ILE A 156 -35.94 -3.21 -12.02
N TRP A 157 -36.84 -2.64 -11.21
CA TRP A 157 -36.51 -2.20 -9.86
C TRP A 157 -36.20 -3.37 -8.93
N ILE A 158 -36.94 -4.47 -9.02
CA ILE A 158 -36.67 -5.66 -8.20
C ILE A 158 -35.26 -6.17 -8.49
N ILE A 159 -34.87 -6.24 -9.77
CA ILE A 159 -33.50 -6.61 -10.17
C ILE A 159 -32.48 -5.62 -9.60
N SER A 160 -32.76 -4.31 -9.69
CA SER A 160 -31.89 -3.28 -9.11
C SER A 160 -31.70 -3.50 -7.60
N LEU A 161 -32.75 -3.91 -6.89
CA LEU A 161 -32.71 -4.13 -5.45
C LEU A 161 -31.81 -5.32 -5.08
N PHE A 162 -31.85 -6.41 -5.86
CA PHE A 162 -30.93 -7.54 -5.67
C PHE A 162 -29.48 -7.15 -5.92
N VAL A 163 -29.21 -6.39 -6.99
CA VAL A 163 -27.86 -5.90 -7.30
C VAL A 163 -27.36 -4.94 -6.21
N GLY A 164 -28.23 -4.04 -5.74
CA GLY A 164 -27.92 -3.12 -4.64
C GLY A 164 -27.67 -3.83 -3.32
N ALA A 165 -28.44 -4.88 -3.01
CA ALA A 165 -28.23 -5.71 -1.83
C ALA A 165 -26.86 -6.42 -1.88
N ALA A 166 -26.47 -6.97 -3.02
CA ALA A 166 -25.13 -7.53 -3.20
C ALA A 166 -24.04 -6.46 -2.99
N GLY A 167 -24.23 -5.25 -3.53
CA GLY A 167 -23.32 -4.12 -3.31
C GLY A 167 -23.20 -3.70 -1.84
N ILE A 168 -24.29 -3.76 -1.07
CA ILE A 168 -24.28 -3.49 0.38
C ILE A 168 -23.50 -4.58 1.13
N VAL A 169 -23.63 -5.85 0.75
CA VAL A 169 -22.84 -6.94 1.36
C VAL A 169 -21.34 -6.69 1.14
N TYR A 170 -20.92 -6.36 -0.09
CA TYR A 170 -19.53 -6.01 -0.38
C TYR A 170 -19.07 -4.72 0.32
N PHE A 171 -19.97 -3.77 0.56
CA PHE A 171 -19.66 -2.58 1.35
C PHE A 171 -19.30 -2.93 2.79
N PHE A 172 -20.08 -3.81 3.43
CA PHE A 172 -19.76 -4.31 4.77
C PHE A 172 -18.49 -5.15 4.78
N ASP A 173 -18.29 -5.99 3.75
CA ASP A 173 -17.06 -6.75 3.58
C ASP A 173 -15.82 -5.85 3.46
N GLY A 174 -15.92 -4.72 2.76
CA GLY A 174 -14.82 -3.73 2.72
C GLY A 174 -14.42 -3.15 4.08
N PHE A 175 -15.34 -3.12 5.05
CA PHE A 175 -15.05 -2.70 6.43
C PHE A 175 -14.50 -3.83 7.29
N PHE A 176 -15.07 -5.03 7.19
CA PHE A 176 -14.81 -6.14 8.12
C PHE A 176 -13.86 -7.21 7.59
N LEU A 177 -13.56 -7.24 6.28
CA LEU A 177 -12.75 -8.28 5.62
C LEU A 177 -13.20 -9.69 6.02
N PHE A 178 -14.48 -10.01 5.77
CA PHE A 178 -15.01 -11.33 6.10
C PHE A 178 -14.58 -12.41 5.10
N PHE A 179 -14.24 -12.02 3.88
CA PHE A 179 -13.67 -12.86 2.81
C PHE A 179 -12.21 -12.55 2.53
#